data_AF-A0A8X7Q9C2-F1
#
_entry.id   AF-A0A8X7Q9C2-F1
#
_cell.length_a   1.000
_cell.length_b   1.000
_cell.length_c   1.000
_cell.angle_alpha   90.00
_cell.angle_beta   90.00
_cell.angle_gamma   90.00
#
_symmetry.space_group_name_H-M   'P 1'
#
loop_
_entity.id
_entity.type
_entity.pdbx_description
1 polymer ?
#
loop_
_entity_poly.entity_id
_entity_poly.type
_entity_poly.pdbx_seq_one_letter_code
_entity_poly.pdbx_strand_id
1 'polypeptide(L)'
;MAETTFLDLPSEIQQLIVSCVAKISFQDLYRLRSTCLRDMLLRRCYDVGNPSTLYIKGVEYFYALQCHEEGLALMKRAADAGYERALYTYAMTRKLYWDDEQVHDHVNRSTLVL
;
A
#
# COMPACT_ATOMS: atom_id res chain seq x y z
N MET A 1 -9.46 -21.64 30.91
CA MET A 1 -8.34 -21.62 29.94
C MET A 1 -8.07 -20.17 29.62
N ALA A 2 -6.86 -19.67 29.86
CA ALA A 2 -6.54 -18.26 29.61
C ALA A 2 -6.43 -18.04 28.10
N GLU A 3 -7.27 -17.16 27.54
CA GLU A 3 -7.11 -16.68 26.17
C GLU A 3 -5.84 -15.83 26.12
N THR A 4 -4.75 -16.38 25.59
CA THR A 4 -3.54 -15.61 25.29
C THR A 4 -3.87 -14.68 24.12
N THR A 5 -3.90 -13.39 24.40
CA THR A 5 -4.15 -12.36 23.38
C THR A 5 -2.87 -12.12 22.57
N PHE A 6 -3.00 -11.57 21.36
CA PHE A 6 -1.85 -11.24 20.51
C PHE A 6 -0.80 -10.37 21.24
N LEU A 7 -1.24 -9.51 22.16
CA LEU A 7 -0.38 -8.62 22.93
C LEU A 7 0.45 -9.34 24.01
N ASP A 8 0.05 -10.56 24.38
CA ASP A 8 0.77 -11.39 25.36
C ASP A 8 1.93 -12.17 24.73
N LEU A 9 2.07 -12.13 23.40
CA LEU A 9 3.16 -12.78 22.68
C LEU A 9 4.47 -11.97 22.80
N PRO A 10 5.64 -12.61 22.75
CA PRO A 10 6.93 -11.93 22.61
C PRO A 10 6.95 -10.96 21.41
N SER A 11 7.68 -9.85 21.54
CA SER A 11 7.72 -8.78 20.53
C SER A 11 8.19 -9.29 19.17
N GLU A 12 9.10 -10.26 19.14
CA GLU A 12 9.60 -10.88 17.91
C GLU A 12 8.51 -11.67 17.19
N ILE A 13 7.69 -12.42 17.94
CA ILE A 13 6.58 -13.21 17.39
C ILE A 13 5.47 -12.28 16.92
N GLN A 14 5.17 -11.23 17.69
CA GLN A 14 4.25 -10.18 17.24
C GLN A 14 4.73 -9.60 15.92
N GLN A 15 5.99 -9.18 15.81
CA GLN A 15 6.58 -8.62 14.58
C GLN A 15 6.52 -9.61 13.41
N LEU A 16 6.73 -10.90 13.66
CA LEU A 16 6.66 -11.93 12.62
C LEU A 16 5.23 -12.09 12.10
N ILE A 17 4.25 -12.17 13.01
CA ILE A 17 2.82 -12.23 12.67
C ILE A 17 2.40 -10.94 11.94
N VAL A 18 2.82 -9.77 12.42
CA VAL A 18 2.58 -8.48 11.75
C VAL A 18 3.17 -8.51 10.34
N SER A 19 4.42 -8.96 10.19
CA SER A 19 5.11 -9.04 8.88
C SER A 19 4.38 -9.98 7.93
N CYS A 20 3.93 -11.14 8.42
CA CYS A 20 3.14 -12.09 7.64
C CYS A 20 1.79 -11.50 7.24
N VAL A 21 1.03 -10.93 8.18
CA VAL A 21 -0.29 -10.33 7.90
C VAL A 21 -0.16 -9.14 6.95
N ALA A 22 0.86 -8.29 7.14
CA ALA A 22 1.18 -7.18 6.23
C ALA A 22 1.37 -7.69 4.81
N LYS A 23 2.13 -8.78 4.62
CA LYS A 23 2.38 -9.38 3.29
C LYS A 23 1.13 -9.97 2.64
N ILE A 24 0.15 -10.41 3.42
CA ILE A 24 -0.98 -11.19 2.91
C ILE A 24 -2.12 -10.29 2.40
N SER A 25 -2.53 -9.24 3.13
CA SER A 25 -3.55 -8.30 2.65
C SER A 25 -3.79 -7.16 3.64
N PHE A 26 -3.60 -5.92 3.18
CA PHE A 26 -3.98 -4.72 3.91
C PHE A 26 -5.50 -4.50 3.95
N GLN A 27 -6.23 -5.06 2.98
CA GLN A 27 -7.68 -4.90 2.89
C GLN A 27 -8.39 -5.61 4.06
N ASP A 28 -7.78 -6.68 4.57
CA ASP A 28 -8.27 -7.40 5.76
C ASP A 28 -7.93 -6.67 7.07
N LEU A 29 -6.85 -5.87 7.10
CA LEU A 29 -6.54 -4.98 8.23
C LEU A 29 -7.62 -3.90 8.42
N TYR A 30 -8.20 -3.40 7.31
CA TYR A 30 -9.32 -2.46 7.36
C TYR A 30 -10.63 -3.06 7.90
N ARG A 31 -10.69 -4.38 8.13
CA ARG A 31 -11.84 -5.06 8.72
C ARG A 31 -11.67 -5.37 10.22
N LEU A 32 -10.47 -5.18 10.79
CA LEU A 32 -10.23 -5.43 12.21
C LEU A 32 -10.98 -4.42 13.10
N ARG A 33 -11.86 -4.92 13.97
CA ARG A 33 -12.78 -4.11 14.78
C ARG A 33 -12.11 -3.43 16.00
N SER A 34 -10.88 -3.82 16.34
CA SER A 34 -10.08 -3.22 17.43
C SER A 34 -9.15 -2.13 16.90
N THR A 35 -9.38 -0.88 17.33
CA THR A 35 -8.69 0.31 16.81
C THR A 35 -7.22 0.39 17.21
N CYS A 36 -6.86 0.06 18.45
CA CYS A 36 -5.47 0.16 18.94
C CYS A 36 -4.52 -0.83 18.23
N LEU A 37 -4.93 -2.09 18.10
CA LEU A 37 -4.14 -3.11 17.39
C LEU A 37 -4.04 -2.77 15.91
N ARG A 38 -5.15 -2.30 15.30
CA ARG A 38 -5.16 -1.83 13.93
C ARG A 38 -4.14 -0.70 13.73
N ASP A 39 -4.13 0.32 14.57
CA ASP A 39 -3.24 1.47 14.40
C ASP A 39 -1.77 1.09 14.53
N MET A 40 -1.44 0.20 15.48
CA MET A 40 -0.09 -0.36 15.60
C MET A 40 0.31 -1.14 14.33
N LEU A 41 -0.56 -2.02 13.85
CA LEU A 41 -0.32 -2.82 12.65
C LEU A 41 -0.16 -1.94 11.42
N LEU A 42 -1.01 -0.92 11.25
CA LEU A 42 -0.95 0.02 10.13
C LEU A 42 0.36 0.81 10.12
N ARG A 43 0.80 1.31 11.29
CA ARG A 43 2.11 1.98 11.42
C ARG A 43 3.24 1.05 11.01
N ARG A 44 3.25 -0.19 11.53
CA ARG A 44 4.28 -1.17 11.15
C ARG A 44 4.26 -1.53 9.68
N CYS A 45 3.07 -1.72 9.08
CA CYS A 45 2.94 -1.99 7.65
C CYS A 45 3.50 -0.83 6.80
N TYR A 46 3.31 0.41 7.27
CA TYR A 46 3.89 1.59 6.64
C TYR A 46 5.42 1.62 6.78
N ASP A 47 5.95 1.37 7.99
CA ASP A 47 7.40 1.38 8.26
C ASP A 47 8.16 0.35 7.42
N VAL A 48 7.61 -0.86 7.26
CA VAL A 48 8.21 -1.93 6.43
C VAL A 48 7.99 -1.71 4.93
N GLY A 49 7.29 -0.64 4.53
CA GLY A 49 7.03 -0.32 3.13
C GLY A 49 6.08 -1.29 2.44
N ASN A 50 5.08 -1.80 3.15
CA ASN A 50 4.09 -2.70 2.56
C ASN A 50 3.42 -2.03 1.34
N PRO A 51 3.44 -2.66 0.14
CA PRO A 51 2.97 -2.01 -1.08
C PRO A 51 1.49 -1.60 -1.03
N SER A 52 0.63 -2.41 -0.43
CA SER A 52 -0.79 -2.06 -0.32
C SER A 52 -1.04 -0.93 0.70
N THR A 53 -0.26 -0.85 1.78
CA THR A 53 -0.31 0.27 2.73
C THR A 53 0.15 1.56 2.08
N LEU A 54 1.30 1.52 1.38
CA LEU A 54 1.82 2.66 0.64
C LEU A 54 0.82 3.15 -0.40
N TYR A 55 0.15 2.25 -1.12
CA TYR A 55 -0.90 2.60 -2.06
C TYR A 55 -2.07 3.34 -1.40
N ILE A 56 -2.64 2.81 -0.31
CA ILE A 56 -3.82 3.43 0.31
C ILE A 56 -3.48 4.77 0.97
N LYS A 57 -2.33 4.86 1.65
CA LYS A 57 -1.79 6.14 2.13
C LYS A 57 -1.58 7.12 0.97
N GLY A 58 -1.04 6.66 -0.16
CA GLY A 58 -0.84 7.47 -1.35
C GLY A 58 -2.15 8.05 -1.89
N VAL A 59 -3.19 7.21 -2.01
CA VAL A 59 -4.54 7.62 -2.44
C VAL A 59 -5.17 8.62 -1.48
N GLU A 60 -5.09 8.37 -0.18
CA GLU A 60 -5.57 9.30 0.85
C GLU A 60 -4.85 10.66 0.77
N TYR A 61 -3.52 10.64 0.70
CA TYR A 61 -2.71 11.86 0.64
C TYR A 61 -3.04 12.67 -0.62
N PHE A 62 -3.14 12.01 -1.77
CA PHE A 62 -3.38 12.68 -3.03
C PHE A 62 -4.81 13.23 -3.13
N TYR A 63 -5.82 12.39 -2.90
CA TYR A 63 -7.22 12.73 -3.21
C TYR A 63 -7.99 13.34 -2.05
N ALA A 64 -7.68 12.98 -0.80
CA ALA A 64 -8.37 13.51 0.37
C ALA A 64 -7.61 14.68 1.00
N LEU A 65 -6.29 14.56 1.17
CA LEU A 65 -5.48 15.56 1.86
C LEU A 65 -4.83 16.60 0.94
N GLN A 66 -4.94 16.44 -0.39
CA GLN A 66 -4.33 17.32 -1.40
C GLN A 66 -2.78 17.42 -1.30
N CYS A 67 -2.13 16.47 -0.63
CA CYS A 67 -0.68 16.32 -0.62
C CYS A 67 -0.25 15.56 -1.87
N HIS A 68 -0.29 16.24 -3.02
CA HIS A 68 -0.15 15.61 -4.34
C HIS A 68 1.21 14.95 -4.56
N GLU A 69 2.32 15.62 -4.23
CA GLU A 69 3.66 15.07 -4.45
C GLU A 69 3.93 13.85 -3.57
N GLU A 70 3.64 13.94 -2.27
CA GLU A 70 3.84 12.84 -1.32
C GLU A 70 2.92 11.67 -1.63
N GLY A 71 1.65 11.96 -1.95
CA GLY A 71 0.68 10.95 -2.35
C GLY A 71 1.14 10.19 -3.58
N LEU A 72 1.61 10.90 -4.61
CA LEU A 72 2.10 10.31 -5.85
C LEU A 72 3.39 9.51 -5.64
N ALA A 73 4.32 10.00 -4.80
CA ALA A 73 5.54 9.28 -4.45
C ALA A 73 5.25 7.95 -3.74
N LEU A 74 4.26 7.92 -2.84
CA LEU A 74 3.82 6.71 -2.17
C LEU A 74 3.18 5.71 -3.14
N MET A 75 2.32 6.17 -4.06
CA MET A 75 1.76 5.32 -5.12
C MET A 75 2.85 4.73 -6.01
N LYS A 76 3.86 5.54 -6.39
CA LYS A 76 4.99 5.08 -7.19
C LYS A 76 5.76 3.97 -6.48
N ARG A 77 6.11 4.17 -5.21
CA ARG A 77 6.83 3.16 -4.41
C ARG A 77 6.05 1.85 -4.31
N ALA A 78 4.73 1.92 -4.17
CA ALA A 78 3.88 0.74 -4.18
C ALA A 78 3.90 0.03 -5.55
N ALA A 79 3.87 0.78 -6.65
CA ALA A 79 3.95 0.25 -8.01
C ALA A 79 5.32 -0.39 -8.29
N ASP A 80 6.41 0.28 -7.93
CA ASP A 80 7.79 -0.24 -8.07
C ASP A 80 7.99 -1.56 -7.29
N ALA A 81 7.25 -1.75 -6.21
CA ALA A 81 7.23 -2.99 -5.43
C ALA A 81 6.29 -4.08 -5.98
N GLY A 82 5.70 -3.88 -7.17
CA GLY A 82 4.88 -4.86 -7.87
C GLY A 82 3.40 -4.89 -7.50
N TYR A 83 2.89 -3.87 -6.78
CA TYR A 83 1.46 -3.82 -6.46
C TYR A 83 0.64 -3.34 -7.65
N GLU A 84 0.00 -4.27 -8.35
CA GLU A 84 -0.69 -4.04 -9.63
C GLU A 84 -1.68 -2.87 -9.59
N ARG A 85 -2.48 -2.78 -8.52
CA ARG A 85 -3.45 -1.67 -8.36
C ARG A 85 -2.76 -0.31 -8.30
N ALA A 86 -1.58 -0.21 -7.67
CA ALA A 86 -0.83 1.04 -7.63
C ALA A 86 -0.26 1.41 -9.00
N LEU A 87 0.11 0.44 -9.83
CA LEU A 87 0.68 0.69 -11.15
C LEU A 87 -0.32 1.41 -12.06
N TYR A 88 -1.55 0.88 -12.14
CA TYR A 88 -2.63 1.54 -12.88
C TYR A 88 -2.95 2.93 -12.32
N THR A 89 -3.17 3.04 -11.01
CA THR A 89 -3.55 4.31 -10.39
C THR A 89 -2.45 5.36 -10.55
N TYR A 90 -1.18 5.02 -10.27
CA TYR A 90 -0.04 5.93 -10.43
C TYR A 90 0.06 6.45 -11.87
N ALA A 91 -0.02 5.55 -12.87
CA ALA A 91 0.07 5.92 -14.28
C ALA A 91 -1.07 6.89 -14.67
N MET A 92 -2.30 6.59 -14.26
CA MET A 92 -3.46 7.45 -14.55
C MET A 92 -3.39 8.79 -13.85
N THR A 93 -3.03 8.82 -12.55
CA THR A 93 -2.89 10.07 -11.79
C THR A 93 -1.78 10.92 -12.39
N ARG A 94 -0.62 10.35 -12.73
CA ARG A 94 0.46 11.09 -13.37
C ARG A 94 0.01 11.67 -14.72
N LYS A 95 -0.70 10.88 -15.52
CA LYS A 95 -1.22 11.32 -16.83
C LYS A 95 -2.24 12.45 -16.71
N LEU A 96 -3.12 12.41 -15.72
CA LEU A 96 -4.17 13.42 -15.57
C LEU A 96 -3.67 14.76 -15.05
N TYR A 97 -2.63 14.76 -14.22
CA TYR A 97 -2.21 15.95 -13.48
C TYR A 97 -0.85 16.52 -13.90
N TRP A 98 -0.06 15.79 -14.71
CA TRP A 98 1.33 16.16 -15.02
C TRP A 98 1.74 15.97 -16.48
N ASP A 99 0.80 15.65 -17.37
CA ASP A 99 1.07 15.40 -18.79
C ASP A 99 0.86 16.69 -19.60
N ASP A 100 1.81 17.62 -19.47
CA ASP A 100 2.18 18.52 -20.57
C ASP A 100 3.43 17.88 -21.23
N GLU A 101 3.24 17.33 -22.44
CA GLU A 101 4.22 16.64 -23.30
C GLU A 101 4.60 15.15 -23.05
N GLN A 102 3.98 14.32 -23.89
CA GLN A 102 4.59 13.23 -24.68
C GLN A 102 4.86 11.89 -23.97
N VAL A 103 3.79 11.11 -23.83
CA VAL A 103 3.83 9.64 -23.77
C VAL A 103 4.47 9.10 -25.05
N HIS A 104 5.78 8.86 -25.06
CA HIS A 104 6.40 7.92 -26.01
C HIS A 104 7.36 6.98 -25.27
N ASP A 105 7.20 5.71 -25.62
CA ASP A 105 8.11 4.59 -25.47
C ASP A 105 8.31 3.98 -24.06
N HIS A 106 7.50 2.95 -23.78
CA HIS A 106 7.93 1.52 -23.74
C HIS A 106 6.86 0.67 -23.02
N VAL A 107 5.73 0.41 -23.69
CA VAL A 107 4.92 -0.78 -23.39
C VAL A 107 4.94 -1.64 -24.65
N ASN A 108 5.75 -2.69 -24.57
CA ASN A 108 5.92 -3.67 -25.63
C ASN A 108 4.54 -4.30 -25.95
N ARG A 109 4.08 -4.05 -27.16
CA ARG A 109 2.72 -4.28 -27.65
C ARG A 109 2.52 -5.74 -28.10
N SER A 110 2.93 -6.70 -27.28
CA SER A 110 3.05 -8.11 -27.72
C SER A 110 2.46 -9.17 -26.79
N THR A 111 1.59 -8.82 -25.83
CA THR A 111 0.86 -9.85 -25.07
C THR A 111 -0.56 -9.42 -24.74
N LEU A 112 -1.41 -9.32 -25.75
CA LEU A 112 -2.87 -9.51 -25.66
C LEU A 112 -3.40 -9.63 -27.10
N VAL A 113 -3.12 -10.79 -27.70
CA VAL A 113 -3.93 -11.34 -28.77
C VAL A 113 -4.39 -12.71 -28.27
N LEU A 114 -5.71 -12.89 -28.30
CA LEU A 114 -6.57 -14.00 -27.85
C LEU A 114 -7.03 -13.93 -26.39
#